data_AF-A0A939X1T6-F1
#
_entry.id   AF-A0A939X1T6-F1
#
_cell.length_a   1.000
_cell.length_b   1.000
_cell.length_c   1.000
_cell.angle_alpha   90.00
_cell.angle_beta   90.00
_cell.angle_gamma   90.00
#
_symmetry.space_group_name_H-M   'P 1'
#
loop_
_entity.id
_entity.type
_entity.pdbx_description
1 polymer ?
#
loop_
_entity_poly.entity_id
_entity_poly.type
_entity_poly.pdbx_seq_one_letter_code
_entity_poly.pdbx_strand_id
1 'polypeptide(L)'
;MDVDSLLKGQDYNELKESIVIFLCRFDPFKKGIPCYTVRRTCKEDSSVFVDDAATVHIFNCTAFDKIENKSLRAFIKFVQTNTAESDFTRRLDDMVETQKKVEELKKVYLSWSLHDSDVRREGRKEGIQENKLENARNLLAMNVLSYEQIAQAVGLPLETVQKLANELQAKA
;
A
#
# COMPACT_ATOMS: atom_id res chain seq x y z
N MET A 1 -20.02 -5.13 -4.30
CA MET A 1 -20.13 -6.06 -5.44
C MET A 1 -18.84 -5.94 -6.21
N ASP A 2 -18.12 -7.06 -6.38
CA ASP A 2 -16.93 -7.10 -7.23
C ASP A 2 -17.35 -6.88 -8.68
N VAL A 3 -16.86 -5.79 -9.26
CA VAL A 3 -17.17 -5.35 -10.64
C VAL A 3 -16.44 -6.22 -11.68
N ASP A 4 -15.48 -7.05 -11.25
CA ASP A 4 -14.61 -7.85 -12.12
C ASP A 4 -15.24 -9.18 -12.60
N SER A 5 -16.45 -9.53 -12.15
CA SER A 5 -17.05 -10.84 -12.47
C SER A 5 -18.01 -10.86 -13.66
N LEU A 6 -18.37 -9.70 -14.23
CA LEU A 6 -19.27 -9.63 -15.39
C LEU A 6 -18.49 -9.24 -16.65
N LEU A 7 -18.21 -10.22 -17.51
CA LEU A 7 -17.75 -9.95 -18.87
C LEU A 7 -18.87 -9.27 -19.66
N LYS A 8 -18.48 -8.29 -20.49
CA LYS A 8 -19.39 -7.46 -21.28
C LYS A 8 -20.25 -8.33 -22.20
N GLY A 9 -21.54 -8.48 -21.89
CA GLY A 9 -22.51 -9.23 -22.71
C GLY A 9 -23.19 -10.44 -22.05
N GLN A 10 -22.91 -10.75 -20.77
CA GLN A 10 -23.63 -11.81 -20.05
C GLN A 10 -24.97 -11.31 -19.49
N ASP A 11 -25.98 -12.18 -19.55
CA ASP A 11 -27.32 -11.93 -19.01
C ASP A 11 -27.26 -11.90 -17.47
N TYR A 12 -28.00 -11.00 -16.82
CA TYR A 12 -28.01 -10.87 -15.36
C TYR A 12 -28.48 -12.15 -14.65
N ASN A 13 -29.23 -13.00 -15.36
CA ASN A 13 -29.70 -14.31 -14.88
C ASN A 13 -28.61 -15.39 -14.84
N GLU A 14 -27.41 -15.13 -15.39
CA GLU A 14 -26.25 -16.03 -15.33
C GLU A 14 -25.28 -15.67 -14.18
N LEU A 15 -25.77 -14.95 -13.16
CA LEU A 15 -24.96 -14.57 -12.01
C LEU A 15 -24.43 -15.82 -11.30
N LYS A 16 -23.10 -16.02 -11.36
CA LYS A 16 -22.44 -17.17 -10.71
C LYS A 16 -22.78 -17.20 -9.23
N GLU A 17 -23.08 -18.40 -8.72
CA GLU A 17 -23.17 -18.64 -7.28
C GLU A 17 -21.93 -18.07 -6.57
N SER A 18 -22.14 -17.05 -5.75
CA SER A 18 -21.12 -16.34 -5.00
C SER A 18 -21.06 -16.94 -3.59
N ILE A 19 -19.92 -17.53 -3.24
CA ILE A 19 -19.71 -18.05 -1.89
C ILE A 19 -18.78 -17.08 -1.16
N VAL A 20 -19.29 -16.45 -0.11
CA VAL A 20 -18.47 -15.60 0.76
C VAL A 20 -18.11 -16.38 2.02
N ILE A 21 -16.82 -16.52 2.28
CA ILE A 21 -16.32 -17.25 3.46
C ILE A 21 -15.66 -16.26 4.43
N PHE A 22 -16.18 -16.19 5.66
CA PHE A 22 -15.59 -15.44 6.75
C PHE A 22 -14.91 -16.39 7.73
N LEU A 23 -13.66 -16.09 8.09
CA LEU A 23 -12.92 -16.80 9.14
C LEU A 23 -12.82 -15.89 10.37
N CYS A 24 -13.59 -16.17 11.41
CA CYS A 24 -13.66 -15.35 12.62
C CYS A 24 -12.86 -15.99 13.75
N ARG A 25 -11.86 -15.28 14.31
CA ARG A 25 -11.11 -15.70 15.51
C ARG A 25 -11.88 -15.56 16.83
N PHE A 26 -13.13 -15.12 16.74
CA PHE A 26 -14.10 -14.99 17.81
C PHE A 26 -15.45 -15.56 17.34
N ASP A 27 -16.35 -15.84 18.26
CA ASP A 27 -17.72 -16.26 17.92
C ASP A 27 -18.60 -15.02 17.68
N PRO A 28 -18.98 -14.73 16.41
CA PRO A 28 -19.76 -13.53 16.09
C PRO A 28 -21.19 -13.57 16.63
N PHE A 29 -21.78 -14.77 16.77
CA PHE A 29 -23.16 -14.94 17.22
C PHE A 29 -23.28 -15.46 18.65
N LYS A 30 -22.15 -15.79 19.29
CA LYS A 30 -22.06 -16.35 20.65
C LYS A 30 -22.91 -17.61 20.83
N LYS A 31 -23.03 -18.44 19.78
CA LYS A 31 -23.79 -19.71 19.81
C LYS A 31 -22.91 -20.94 19.90
N GLY A 32 -21.59 -20.79 19.84
CA GLY A 32 -20.60 -21.87 19.93
C GLY A 32 -20.69 -22.88 18.79
N ILE A 33 -21.20 -22.47 17.62
CA ILE A 33 -21.33 -23.31 16.43
C ILE A 33 -20.08 -23.13 15.56
N PRO A 34 -19.47 -24.20 15.02
CA PRO A 34 -18.24 -24.12 14.23
C PRO A 34 -18.42 -23.42 12.87
N CYS A 35 -19.59 -23.54 12.23
CA CYS A 35 -19.90 -22.92 10.95
C CYS A 35 -21.34 -22.42 10.93
N TYR A 36 -21.54 -21.14 10.61
CA TYR A 36 -22.85 -20.54 10.38
C TYR A 36 -23.04 -20.35 8.89
N THR A 37 -24.10 -20.92 8.34
CA THR A 37 -24.54 -20.65 6.97
C THR A 37 -25.63 -19.59 7.04
N VAL A 38 -25.36 -18.41 6.46
CA VAL A 38 -26.29 -17.29 6.43
C VAL A 38 -26.85 -17.19 5.02
N ARG A 39 -28.18 -17.21 4.93
CA ARG A 39 -28.96 -16.98 3.71
C ARG A 39 -29.95 -15.86 3.95
N ARG A 40 -30.37 -15.19 2.87
CA ARG A 40 -31.41 -14.16 2.91
C ARG A 40 -32.77 -14.85 3.02
N THR A 41 -33.59 -14.41 3.99
CA THR A 41 -34.96 -14.89 4.20
C THR A 41 -35.94 -13.74 4.02
N CYS A 42 -37.15 -14.05 3.56
CA CYS A 42 -38.24 -13.07 3.56
C CYS A 42 -38.57 -12.64 5.00
N LYS A 43 -38.90 -11.36 5.19
CA LYS A 43 -39.16 -10.79 6.53
C LYS A 43 -40.55 -11.18 7.03
N GLU A 44 -41.52 -11.23 6.12
CA GLU A 44 -42.91 -11.56 6.36
C GLU A 44 -43.10 -13.07 6.56
N ASP A 45 -42.29 -13.89 5.90
CA ASP A 45 -42.29 -15.34 6.03
C ASP A 45 -40.86 -15.91 6.00
N SER A 46 -40.33 -16.21 7.19
CA SER A 46 -38.98 -16.77 7.34
C SER A 46 -38.80 -18.18 6.75
N SER A 47 -39.88 -18.84 6.32
CA SER A 47 -39.79 -20.13 5.60
C SER A 47 -39.47 -19.97 4.12
N VAL A 48 -39.66 -18.75 3.58
CA VAL A 48 -39.35 -18.41 2.20
C VAL A 48 -37.90 -17.93 2.12
N PHE A 49 -37.06 -18.77 1.51
CA PHE A 49 -35.68 -18.40 1.19
C PHE A 49 -35.65 -17.63 -0.12
N VAL A 50 -34.88 -16.54 -0.14
CA VAL A 50 -34.59 -15.81 -1.37
C VAL A 50 -33.41 -16.54 -2.03
N ASP A 51 -33.62 -17.05 -3.24
CA ASP A 51 -32.57 -17.65 -4.07
C ASP A 51 -31.70 -16.56 -4.72
N ASP A 52 -31.15 -15.71 -3.85
CA ASP A 52 -30.08 -14.80 -4.20
C ASP A 52 -28.84 -15.68 -4.20
N ALA A 53 -28.16 -15.81 -5.35
CA ALA A 53 -27.04 -16.74 -5.57
C ALA A 53 -25.81 -16.52 -4.65
N ALA A 54 -25.93 -15.76 -3.56
CA ALA A 54 -24.90 -15.49 -2.57
C ALA A 54 -25.14 -16.27 -1.26
N THR A 55 -24.34 -17.32 -1.00
CA THR A 55 -24.32 -18.00 0.30
C THR A 55 -23.11 -17.54 1.11
N VAL A 56 -23.34 -17.15 2.37
CA VAL A 56 -22.27 -16.73 3.28
C VAL A 56 -22.00 -17.82 4.31
N HIS A 57 -20.77 -18.32 4.36
CA HIS A 57 -20.30 -19.23 5.41
C HIS A 57 -19.40 -18.48 6.39
N ILE A 58 -19.73 -18.54 7.68
CA ILE A 58 -18.96 -17.90 8.74
C ILE A 58 -18.40 -18.99 9.65
N PHE A 59 -17.09 -19.19 9.61
CA PHE A 59 -16.39 -20.14 10.46
C PHE A 59 -15.99 -19.48 11.77
N ASN A 60 -16.45 -20.07 12.87
CA ASN A 60 -16.03 -19.72 14.21
C ASN A 60 -14.80 -20.53 14.59
N CYS A 61 -13.63 -19.87 14.57
CA CYS A 61 -12.36 -20.52 14.83
C CYS A 61 -12.17 -20.88 16.32
N THR A 62 -13.03 -20.42 17.24
CA THR A 62 -13.00 -20.86 18.65
C THR A 62 -13.66 -22.23 18.86
N ALA A 63 -14.57 -22.63 17.98
CA ALA A 63 -15.32 -23.89 18.08
C ALA A 63 -14.72 -24.99 17.17
N PHE A 64 -13.42 -24.89 16.86
CA PHE A 64 -12.75 -25.79 15.91
C PHE A 64 -12.88 -27.28 16.28
N ASP A 65 -12.91 -27.61 17.57
CA ASP A 65 -13.05 -28.99 18.05
C ASP A 65 -14.32 -29.70 17.58
N LYS A 66 -15.37 -28.94 17.27
CA LYS A 66 -16.67 -29.44 16.81
C LYS A 66 -16.71 -29.72 15.30
N ILE A 67 -15.64 -29.42 14.55
CA ILE A 67 -15.57 -29.65 13.10
C ILE A 67 -15.24 -31.11 12.83
N GLU A 68 -16.13 -31.85 12.18
CA GLU A 68 -15.94 -33.29 11.91
C GLU A 68 -14.76 -33.57 10.96
N ASN A 69 -14.59 -32.74 9.93
CA ASN A 69 -13.51 -32.90 8.95
C ASN A 69 -12.14 -32.55 9.57
N LYS A 70 -11.25 -33.55 9.68
CA LYS A 70 -9.92 -33.40 10.31
C LYS A 70 -9.04 -32.36 9.62
N SER A 71 -9.04 -32.32 8.29
CA SER A 71 -8.21 -31.36 7.53
C SER A 71 -8.71 -29.93 7.71
N LEU A 72 -10.04 -29.73 7.66
CA LEU A 72 -10.65 -28.44 7.92
C LEU A 72 -10.44 -28.00 9.38
N ARG A 73 -10.57 -28.92 10.34
CA ARG A 73 -10.29 -28.67 11.75
C ARG A 73 -8.85 -28.18 11.95
N ALA A 74 -7.87 -28.85 11.35
CA ALA A 74 -6.46 -28.47 11.44
C ALA A 74 -6.22 -27.06 10.85
N PHE A 75 -6.84 -26.75 9.72
CA PHE A 75 -6.76 -25.41 9.12
C PHE A 75 -7.40 -24.33 10.01
N ILE A 76 -8.61 -24.54 10.50
CA ILE A 76 -9.30 -23.57 11.37
C ILE A 76 -8.55 -23.39 12.70
N LYS A 77 -7.97 -24.46 13.25
CA LYS A 77 -7.10 -24.39 14.44
C LYS A 77 -5.85 -23.57 14.16
N PHE A 78 -5.20 -23.76 13.01
CA PHE A 78 -4.06 -22.95 12.58
C PHE A 78 -4.45 -21.46 12.49
N VAL A 79 -5.60 -21.13 11.90
CA VAL A 79 -6.12 -19.76 11.86
C VAL A 79 -6.38 -19.19 13.26
N GLN A 80 -6.76 -20.01 14.24
CA GLN A 80 -7.01 -19.57 15.62
C GLN A 80 -5.75 -19.41 16.47
N THR A 81 -4.73 -20.24 16.25
CA THR A 81 -3.58 -20.40 17.16
C THR A 81 -2.25 -20.00 16.52
N ASN A 82 -2.21 -19.88 15.20
CA ASN A 82 -1.01 -19.76 14.38
C ASN A 82 -0.02 -20.93 14.57
N THR A 83 -0.48 -22.10 15.04
CA THR A 83 0.39 -23.28 15.22
C THR A 83 0.16 -24.32 14.12
N ALA A 84 1.23 -24.67 13.40
CA ALA A 84 1.19 -25.60 12.29
C ALA A 84 1.29 -27.07 12.77
N GLU A 85 0.15 -27.76 12.86
CA GLU A 85 0.11 -29.16 13.31
C GLU A 85 0.09 -30.18 12.15
N SER A 86 -0.26 -29.77 10.95
CA SER A 86 -0.42 -30.65 9.78
C SER A 86 0.57 -30.29 8.66
N ASP A 87 0.82 -31.21 7.73
CA ASP A 87 1.66 -30.93 6.56
C ASP A 87 1.09 -29.80 5.70
N PHE A 88 -0.23 -29.72 5.59
CA PHE A 88 -0.90 -28.63 4.90
C PHE A 88 -0.66 -27.28 5.57
N THR A 89 -0.85 -27.20 6.89
CA THR A 89 -0.65 -25.95 7.63
C THR A 89 0.81 -25.55 7.75
N ARG A 90 1.76 -26.50 7.76
CA ARG A 90 3.20 -26.20 7.66
C ARG A 90 3.57 -25.55 6.33
N ARG A 91 3.09 -26.11 5.21
CA ARG A 91 3.30 -25.50 3.88
C ARG A 91 2.72 -24.09 3.80
N LEU A 92 1.55 -23.87 4.38
CA LEU A 92 0.95 -22.54 4.44
C LEU A 92 1.81 -21.56 5.26
N ASP A 93 2.32 -21.99 6.40
CA ASP A 93 3.17 -21.16 7.26
C ASP A 93 4.47 -20.75 6.55
N ASP A 94 5.13 -21.69 5.89
CA ASP A 94 6.33 -21.42 5.08
C ASP A 94 6.06 -20.42 3.94
N MET A 95 4.93 -20.56 3.25
CA MET A 95 4.50 -19.64 2.20
C MET A 95 4.23 -18.24 2.75
N VAL A 96 3.52 -18.14 3.88
CA VAL A 96 3.21 -16.87 4.54
C VAL A 96 4.49 -16.17 4.97
N GLU A 97 5.43 -16.91 5.54
CA GLU A 97 6.72 -16.36 6.00
C GLU A 97 7.58 -15.89 4.83
N THR A 98 7.57 -16.61 3.72
CA THR A 98 8.25 -16.19 2.49
C THR A 98 7.65 -14.89 1.95
N GLN A 99 6.32 -14.79 1.91
CA GLN A 99 5.63 -13.57 1.44
C GLN A 99 5.87 -12.37 2.36
N LYS A 100 5.88 -12.56 3.69
CA LYS A 100 6.23 -11.50 4.64
C LYS A 100 7.63 -10.95 4.39
N LYS A 101 8.62 -11.83 4.21
CA LYS A 101 10.00 -11.42 3.90
C LYS A 101 10.08 -10.64 2.59
N VAL A 102 9.35 -11.07 1.56
CA VAL A 102 9.27 -10.34 0.28
C VAL A 102 8.65 -8.96 0.48
N GLU A 103 7.57 -8.86 1.25
CA GLU A 103 6.90 -7.59 1.52
C GLU A 103 7.76 -6.63 2.35
N GLU A 104 8.47 -7.14 3.36
CA GLU A 104 9.45 -6.37 4.13
C GLU A 104 10.59 -5.86 3.24
N LEU A 105 11.14 -6.72 2.38
CA LEU A 105 12.17 -6.34 1.42
C LEU A 105 11.67 -5.25 0.46
N LYS A 106 10.44 -5.35 -0.04
CA LYS A 106 9.82 -4.31 -0.89
C LYS A 106 9.70 -2.98 -0.16
N LYS A 107 9.28 -2.98 1.11
CA LYS A 107 9.17 -1.77 1.92
C LYS A 107 10.53 -1.10 2.13
N VAL A 108 11.55 -1.88 2.47
CA VAL A 108 12.93 -1.38 2.65
C VAL A 108 13.45 -0.79 1.34
N TYR A 109 13.27 -1.50 0.22
CA TYR A 109 13.67 -1.02 -1.10
C TYR A 109 12.98 0.29 -1.49
N LEU A 110 11.66 0.39 -1.28
CA LEU A 110 10.90 1.61 -1.59
C LEU A 110 11.39 2.79 -0.74
N SER A 111 11.64 2.57 0.55
CA SER A 111 12.16 3.61 1.44
C SER A 111 13.53 4.11 0.97
N TRP A 112 14.44 3.22 0.59
CA TRP A 112 15.74 3.59 0.03
C TRP A 112 15.61 4.33 -1.29
N SER A 113 14.73 3.87 -2.18
CA SER A 113 14.51 4.52 -3.48
C SER A 113 13.94 5.94 -3.33
N LEU A 114 13.05 6.17 -2.36
CA LEU A 114 12.53 7.50 -2.06
C LEU A 114 13.63 8.41 -1.50
N HIS A 115 14.42 7.90 -0.55
CA HIS A 115 15.53 8.66 0.03
C HIS A 115 16.57 9.06 -1.02
N ASP A 116 17.02 8.12 -1.85
CA ASP A 116 17.96 8.41 -2.94
C ASP A 116 17.39 9.41 -3.96
N SER A 117 16.09 9.33 -4.27
CA SER A 117 15.42 10.31 -5.11
C SER A 117 15.42 11.71 -4.48
N ASP A 118 15.18 11.82 -3.19
CA ASP A 118 15.22 13.10 -2.46
C ASP A 118 16.63 13.68 -2.42
N VAL A 119 17.64 12.87 -2.09
CA VAL A 119 19.05 13.28 -2.10
C VAL A 119 19.46 13.77 -3.49
N ARG A 120 19.08 13.07 -4.57
CA ARG A 120 19.36 13.53 -5.94
C ARG A 120 18.64 14.82 -6.28
N ARG A 121 17.41 15.00 -5.82
CA ARG A 121 16.62 16.21 -6.05
C ARG A 121 17.22 17.41 -5.32
N GLU A 122 17.65 17.22 -4.09
CA GLU A 122 18.36 18.22 -3.28
C GLU A 122 19.71 18.57 -3.93
N GLY A 123 20.53 17.57 -4.25
CA GLY A 123 21.81 17.81 -4.92
C GLY A 123 21.69 18.51 -6.27
N ARG A 124 20.61 18.26 -7.04
CA ARG A 124 20.34 19.04 -8.27
C ARG A 124 19.98 20.49 -7.97
N LYS A 125 19.18 20.75 -6.93
CA LYS A 125 18.81 22.13 -6.53
C LYS A 125 20.02 22.90 -6.03
N GLU A 126 20.83 22.27 -5.18
CA GLU A 126 22.10 22.82 -4.69
C GLU A 126 23.04 23.13 -5.85
N GLY A 127 23.27 22.16 -6.75
CA GLY A 127 24.13 22.36 -7.91
C GLY A 127 23.64 23.48 -8.86
N ILE A 128 22.33 23.62 -9.06
CA ILE A 128 21.77 24.75 -9.82
C ILE A 128 22.06 26.08 -9.12
N GLN A 129 21.87 26.12 -7.79
CA GLN A 129 22.08 27.35 -7.02
C GLN A 129 23.56 27.73 -6.95
N GLU A 130 24.46 26.78 -6.74
CA GLU A 130 25.90 26.98 -6.76
C GLU A 130 26.37 27.47 -8.13
N ASN A 131 25.91 26.83 -9.21
CA ASN A 131 26.26 27.24 -10.57
C ASN A 131 25.78 28.67 -10.89
N LYS A 132 24.57 29.06 -10.43
CA LYS A 132 24.10 30.44 -10.53
C LYS A 132 25.04 31.41 -9.80
N LEU A 133 25.40 31.12 -8.55
CA LEU A 133 26.29 32.00 -7.78
C LEU A 133 27.68 32.11 -8.41
N GLU A 134 28.22 31.01 -8.93
CA GLU A 134 29.51 30.99 -9.62
C GLU A 134 29.47 31.79 -10.93
N ASN A 135 28.44 31.61 -11.76
CA ASN A 135 28.26 32.38 -12.98
C ASN A 135 28.14 33.88 -12.69
N ALA A 136 27.40 34.27 -11.64
CA ALA A 136 27.30 35.67 -11.24
C ALA A 136 28.66 36.25 -10.81
N ARG A 137 29.47 35.50 -10.04
CA ARG A 137 30.83 35.90 -9.67
C ARG A 137 31.74 36.08 -10.88
N ASN A 138 31.68 35.15 -11.83
CA ASN A 138 32.47 35.22 -13.07
C ASN A 138 32.09 36.46 -13.91
N LEU A 139 30.80 36.76 -14.06
CA LEU A 139 30.33 37.94 -14.79
C LEU A 139 30.69 39.25 -14.08
N LEU A 140 30.62 39.29 -12.74
CA LEU A 140 31.06 40.44 -11.95
C LEU A 140 32.57 40.70 -12.12
N ALA A 141 33.38 39.64 -12.12
CA ALA A 141 34.83 39.75 -12.33
C ALA A 141 35.20 40.25 -13.73
N MET A 142 34.39 39.97 -14.75
CA MET A 142 34.58 40.51 -16.10
C MET A 142 34.32 42.03 -16.17
N ASN A 143 33.52 42.59 -15.26
CA ASN A 143 33.20 44.02 -15.16
C ASN A 143 32.65 44.67 -16.46
N VAL A 144 31.95 43.88 -17.30
CA VAL A 144 31.38 44.34 -18.58
C VAL A 144 29.87 44.63 -18.50
N LEU A 145 29.16 43.97 -17.59
CA LEU A 145 27.69 44.02 -17.47
C LEU A 145 27.23 44.77 -16.22
N SER A 146 26.06 45.39 -16.27
CA SER A 146 25.44 46.01 -15.09
C SER A 146 24.91 44.94 -14.11
N TYR A 147 24.69 45.33 -12.84
CA TYR A 147 24.14 44.41 -11.84
C TYR A 147 22.74 43.91 -12.20
N GLU A 148 21.90 44.73 -12.85
CA GLU A 148 20.59 44.28 -13.33
C GLU A 148 20.71 43.25 -14.46
N GLN A 149 21.64 43.46 -15.40
CA GLN A 149 21.89 42.54 -16.51
C GLN A 149 22.40 41.19 -16.01
N ILE A 150 23.28 41.18 -15.00
CA ILE A 150 23.79 39.94 -14.39
C ILE A 150 22.68 39.20 -13.63
N ALA A 151 21.88 39.93 -12.84
CA ALA A 151 20.75 39.36 -12.11
C ALA A 151 19.74 38.69 -13.06
N GLN A 152 19.42 39.35 -14.18
CA GLN A 152 18.53 38.81 -15.21
C GLN A 152 19.13 37.60 -15.94
N ALA A 153 20.40 37.65 -16.33
CA ALA A 153 21.06 36.58 -17.09
C ALA A 153 21.19 35.27 -16.30
N VAL A 154 21.46 35.38 -14.99
CA VAL A 154 21.67 34.22 -14.11
C VAL A 154 20.39 33.79 -13.40
N GLY A 155 19.37 34.64 -13.37
CA GLY A 155 18.11 34.39 -12.67
C GLY A 155 18.30 34.36 -11.15
N LEU A 156 19.01 35.37 -10.63
CA LEU A 156 19.20 35.65 -9.20
C LEU A 156 18.57 37.01 -8.84
N PRO A 157 18.17 37.23 -7.58
CA PRO A 157 17.72 38.54 -7.12
C PRO A 157 18.84 39.59 -7.22
N LEU A 158 18.49 40.83 -7.57
CA LEU A 158 19.44 41.94 -7.68
C LEU A 158 20.24 42.16 -6.38
N GLU A 159 19.57 42.05 -5.24
CA GLU A 159 20.20 42.16 -3.92
C GLU A 159 21.32 41.12 -3.70
N THR A 160 21.13 39.90 -4.20
CA THR A 160 22.13 38.83 -4.08
C THR A 160 23.37 39.14 -4.93
N VAL A 161 23.18 39.68 -6.13
CA VAL A 161 24.28 40.10 -7.01
C VAL A 161 25.07 41.26 -6.41
N GLN A 162 24.38 42.25 -5.84
CA GLN A 162 25.03 43.38 -5.16
C GLN A 162 25.83 42.93 -3.92
N LYS A 163 25.29 42.00 -3.11
CA LYS A 163 26.04 41.40 -1.99
C LYS A 163 27.30 40.69 -2.47
N LEU A 164 27.20 39.87 -3.52
CA LEU A 164 28.35 39.18 -4.11
C LEU A 164 29.42 40.14 -4.63
N ALA A 165 29.02 41.26 -5.25
CA ALA A 165 29.94 42.29 -5.72
C ALA A 165 30.72 42.94 -4.56
N ASN A 166 30.03 43.28 -3.47
CA ASN A 166 30.64 43.84 -2.27
C ASN A 166 31.62 42.85 -1.60
N GLU A 167 31.27 41.57 -1.55
CA GLU A 167 32.15 40.50 -1.02
C GLU A 167 33.42 40.32 -1.85
N LEU A 168 33.34 40.46 -3.17
CA LEU A 168 34.50 40.38 -4.08
C LEU A 168 35.41 41.61 -3.93
N GLN A 169 34.84 42.80 -3.79
CA GLN A 169 35.60 44.03 -3.55
C GLN A 169 36.26 44.08 -2.17
N ALA A 170 35.66 43.46 -1.16
CA ALA A 170 36.25 43.35 0.19
C ALA A 170 37.39 42.32 0.29
N LYS A 171 37.56 41.45 -0.73
CA LYS A 171 38.62 40.42 -0.82
C LYS A 171 39.77 40.81 -1.76
N ALA A 172 39.64 41.91 -2.50
CA ALA A 172 40.67 42.45 -3.38
C ALA A 172 41.55 43.48 -2.65
#